data_AF-A0A5E4X2W2-F1
#
_entry.id   AF-A0A5E4X2W2-F1
#
_cell.length_a   1.000
_cell.length_b   1.000
_cell.length_c   1.000
_cell.angle_alpha   90.00
_cell.angle_beta   90.00
_cell.angle_gamma   90.00
#
_symmetry.space_group_name_H-M   'P 1'
#
loop_
_entity.id
_entity.type
_entity.pdbx_description
1 polymer ?
#
loop_
_entity_poly.entity_id
_entity_poly.type
_entity_poly.pdbx_seq_one_letter_code
_entity_poly.pdbx_strand_id
1 'polypeptide(L)'
;MDCYVYYRVSSHNATAARQAVAQLFALTAARFGASGRLQWRADTSANDTAAGTTTWMERYDNVGPAFVASLPSLAAESGLTALIEGDRHTECFVDAQTPCV
;
A
#
# COMPACT_ATOMS: atom_id res chain seq x y z
N MET A 1 10.09 -3.92 10.88
CA MET A 1 9.15 -2.79 11.01
C MET A 1 7.89 -3.16 10.24
N ASP A 2 6.74 -2.64 10.62
CA ASP A 2 5.49 -2.85 9.90
C ASP A 2 5.12 -1.58 9.16
N CYS A 3 4.90 -1.68 7.86
CA CYS A 3 4.60 -0.54 7.00
C CYS A 3 3.16 -0.60 6.49
N TYR A 4 2.49 0.54 6.55
CA TYR A 4 1.14 0.78 6.09
C TYR A 4 1.21 1.80 4.97
N VAL A 5 0.71 1.42 3.80
CA VAL A 5 0.76 2.26 2.61
C VAL A 5 -0.65 2.51 2.14
N TYR A 6 -1.09 3.77 2.12
CA TYR A 6 -2.45 4.11 1.74
C TYR A 6 -2.50 5.11 0.59
N TYR A 7 -3.54 4.98 -0.23
CA TYR A 7 -3.77 5.78 -1.43
C TYR A 7 -5.25 5.66 -1.84
N ARG A 8 -5.68 6.54 -2.75
CA ARG A 8 -7.05 6.52 -3.27
C ARG A 8 -7.07 5.90 -4.66
N VAL A 9 -8.14 5.17 -4.95
CA VAL A 9 -8.37 4.56 -6.26
C VAL A 9 -9.79 4.89 -6.71
N SER A 10 -9.93 5.37 -7.95
CA SER A 10 -11.23 5.56 -8.59
C SER A 10 -11.92 4.21 -8.79
N SER A 11 -13.23 4.16 -8.60
CA SER A 11 -14.07 3.00 -8.93
C SER A 11 -13.86 2.50 -10.37
N HIS A 12 -13.57 3.40 -11.32
CA HIS A 12 -13.29 3.03 -12.71
C HIS A 12 -11.99 2.21 -12.85
N ASN A 13 -10.97 2.54 -12.05
CA ASN A 13 -9.67 1.88 -12.09
C ASN A 13 -9.58 0.70 -11.11
N ALA A 14 -10.58 0.44 -10.28
CA ALA A 14 -10.50 -0.52 -9.18
C ALA A 14 -10.05 -1.93 -9.63
N THR A 15 -10.53 -2.42 -10.77
CA THR A 15 -10.12 -3.74 -11.29
C THR A 15 -8.67 -3.75 -11.73
N ALA A 16 -8.25 -2.76 -12.53
CA ALA A 16 -6.87 -2.62 -12.99
C ALA A 16 -5.90 -2.41 -11.82
N ALA A 17 -6.29 -1.58 -10.85
CA ALA A 17 -5.51 -1.32 -9.65
C ALA A 17 -5.33 -2.59 -8.81
N ARG A 18 -6.37 -3.44 -8.71
CA ARG A 18 -6.26 -4.73 -8.00
C ARG A 18 -5.23 -5.66 -8.67
N GLN A 19 -5.20 -5.69 -10.01
CA GLN A 19 -4.20 -6.46 -10.75
C GLN A 19 -2.80 -5.89 -10.56
N ALA A 20 -2.63 -4.57 -10.61
CA ALA A 20 -1.37 -3.90 -10.35
C ALA A 20 -0.86 -4.17 -8.91
N VAL A 21 -1.74 -4.15 -7.90
CA VAL A 21 -1.37 -4.53 -6.53
C VAL A 21 -0.94 -5.99 -6.45
N ALA A 22 -1.63 -6.91 -7.13
CA ALA A 22 -1.21 -8.31 -7.17
C ALA A 22 0.20 -8.47 -7.78
N GLN A 23 0.50 -7.72 -8.84
CA GLN A 23 1.84 -7.67 -9.45
C GLN A 23 2.87 -7.07 -8.48
N LEU A 24 2.53 -6.00 -7.77
CA LEU A 24 3.38 -5.40 -6.74
C LEU A 24 3.71 -6.40 -5.63
N PHE A 25 2.73 -7.17 -5.17
CA PHE A 25 2.92 -8.23 -4.18
C PHE A 25 3.81 -9.36 -4.71
N ALA A 26 3.67 -9.73 -5.98
CA ALA A 26 4.58 -10.69 -6.61
C ALA A 26 6.03 -10.17 -6.67
N LEU A 27 6.23 -8.91 -7.05
CA LEU A 27 7.56 -8.27 -7.12
C LEU A 27 8.22 -8.16 -5.73
N THR A 28 7.46 -7.74 -4.73
CA THR A 28 7.93 -7.63 -3.34
C THR A 28 8.30 -8.99 -2.75
N ALA A 29 7.48 -10.02 -2.98
CA ALA A 29 7.78 -11.38 -2.58
C ALA A 29 9.05 -11.92 -3.26
N ALA A 30 9.18 -11.71 -4.58
CA ALA A 30 10.32 -12.20 -5.34
C ALA A 30 11.65 -11.54 -4.95
N ARG A 31 11.65 -10.24 -4.63
CA ARG A 31 12.87 -9.47 -4.35
C ARG A 31 13.26 -9.41 -2.88
N PHE A 32 12.27 -9.46 -1.99
CA PHE A 32 12.47 -9.22 -0.55
C PHE A 32 11.88 -10.32 0.34
N GLY A 33 11.18 -11.31 -0.23
CA GLY A 33 10.44 -12.30 0.55
C GLY A 33 9.27 -11.70 1.34
N ALA A 34 8.90 -10.45 1.08
CA ALA A 34 7.84 -9.74 1.79
C ALA A 34 6.49 -9.99 1.13
N SER A 35 5.48 -10.34 1.94
CA SER A 35 4.10 -10.51 1.48
C SER A 35 3.25 -9.32 1.92
N GLY A 36 2.58 -8.67 0.97
CA GLY A 36 1.63 -7.60 1.26
C GLY A 36 0.22 -8.12 1.51
N ARG A 37 -0.54 -7.39 2.32
CA ARG A 37 -1.99 -7.57 2.50
C ARG A 37 -2.71 -6.33 2.02
N LEU A 38 -3.66 -6.50 1.10
CA LEU A 38 -4.52 -5.41 0.64
C LEU A 38 -5.78 -5.32 1.52
N GLN A 39 -6.08 -4.12 1.98
CA GLN A 39 -7.25 -3.74 2.76
C GLN A 39 -7.88 -2.49 2.14
N TRP A 40 -9.14 -2.23 2.48
CA TRP A 40 -9.85 -1.00 2.11
C TRP A 40 -10.37 -0.33 3.37
N ARG A 41 -10.47 1.00 3.35
CA ARG A 41 -11.09 1.74 4.45
C ARG A 41 -12.56 1.31 4.55
N ALA A 42 -12.95 0.82 5.73
CA ALA A 42 -14.31 0.36 5.99
C ALA A 42 -15.31 1.53 5.90
N ASP A 43 -14.96 2.67 6.49
CA ASP A 43 -15.78 3.87 6.47
C ASP A 43 -15.44 4.70 5.23
N THR A 44 -16.33 4.66 4.24
CA THR A 44 -16.22 5.58 3.09
C THR A 44 -16.53 6.99 3.57
N SER A 45 -15.56 7.91 3.47
CA SER A 45 -15.83 9.29 3.82
C SER A 45 -16.87 9.88 2.86
N ALA A 46 -17.65 10.87 3.29
CA ALA A 46 -18.60 11.56 2.41
C ALA A 46 -17.90 12.11 1.14
N ASN A 47 -16.62 12.46 1.25
CA ASN A 47 -15.80 12.94 0.15
C ASN A 47 -15.41 11.81 -0.83
N ASP A 48 -15.11 10.62 -0.32
CA ASP A 48 -14.80 9.43 -1.13
C ASP A 48 -16.04 8.98 -1.93
N THR A 49 -17.23 9.00 -1.29
CA THR A 49 -18.50 8.66 -1.95
C THR A 49 -18.84 9.66 -3.06
N ALA A 50 -18.68 10.95 -2.81
CA ALA A 50 -18.95 12.00 -3.80
C ALA A 50 -17.97 11.96 -4.98
N ALA A 51 -16.71 11.58 -4.74
CA ALA A 51 -15.69 11.45 -5.78
C ALA A 51 -15.70 10.08 -6.49
N GLY A 52 -16.47 9.11 -6.01
CA GLY A 52 -16.47 7.74 -6.55
C GLY A 52 -15.13 7.02 -6.36
N THR A 53 -14.44 7.31 -5.25
CA THR A 53 -13.11 6.78 -4.92
C THR A 53 -13.16 5.92 -3.66
N THR A 54 -12.16 5.07 -3.47
CA THR A 54 -12.00 4.27 -2.24
C THR A 54 -10.57 4.36 -1.77
N THR A 55 -10.37 4.53 -0.46
CA THR A 55 -9.03 4.48 0.14
C THR A 55 -8.61 3.02 0.32
N TRP A 56 -7.51 2.65 -0.32
CA TRP A 56 -6.88 1.35 -0.25
C TRP A 56 -5.70 1.42 0.72
N MET A 57 -5.37 0.30 1.35
CA MET A 57 -4.24 0.17 2.26
C MET A 57 -3.51 -1.14 1.99
N GLU A 58 -2.22 -1.05 1.67
CA GLU A 58 -1.31 -2.18 1.68
C GLU A 58 -0.61 -2.24 3.04
N ARG A 59 -0.62 -3.41 3.66
CA ARG A 59 0.13 -3.68 4.89
C ARG A 59 1.26 -4.65 4.60
N TYR A 60 2.46 -4.32 5.08
CA TYR A 60 3.64 -5.16 4.99
C TYR A 60 4.24 -5.37 6.37
N ASP A 61 4.29 -6.63 6.81
CA ASP A 61 4.78 -7.01 8.13
C ASP A 61 6.27 -7.38 8.08
N ASN A 62 7.01 -7.04 9.14
CA ASN A 62 8.41 -7.42 9.34
C ASN A 62 9.35 -7.11 8.16
N VAL A 63 9.25 -5.90 7.59
CA VAL A 63 10.10 -5.44 6.49
C VAL A 63 11.30 -4.62 6.97
N GLY A 64 12.33 -4.56 6.12
CA GLY A 64 13.56 -3.80 6.36
C GLY A 64 13.64 -2.48 5.56
N PRO A 65 14.60 -1.59 5.86
CA PRO A 65 14.71 -0.27 5.21
C PRO A 65 14.89 -0.34 3.68
N ALA A 66 15.64 -1.33 3.19
CA ALA A 66 15.86 -1.52 1.75
C ALA A 66 14.56 -1.84 0.98
N PHE A 67 13.66 -2.59 1.62
CA PHE A 67 12.33 -2.84 1.08
C PHE A 67 11.54 -1.53 0.95
N VAL A 68 11.49 -0.73 2.02
CA VAL A 68 10.76 0.54 2.06
C VAL A 68 11.29 1.52 1.00
N ALA A 69 12.61 1.63 0.88
CA ALA A 69 13.24 2.48 -0.14
C ALA A 69 12.91 2.03 -1.58
N SER A 70 12.65 0.74 -1.81
CA SER A 70 12.32 0.19 -3.13
C SER A 70 10.83 0.33 -3.50
N LEU A 71 9.94 0.48 -2.51
CA LEU A 71 8.48 0.48 -2.71
C LEU A 71 7.98 1.45 -3.80
N PRO A 72 8.49 2.70 -3.92
CA PRO A 72 8.07 3.60 -5.00
C PRO A 72 8.41 3.06 -6.40
N SER A 73 9.60 2.50 -6.58
CA SER A 73 10.03 1.90 -7.84
C SER A 73 9.23 0.65 -8.18
N LEU A 74 8.93 -0.20 -7.20
CA LEU A 74 8.08 -1.39 -7.39
C LEU A 74 6.64 -1.00 -7.76
N ALA A 75 6.10 0.06 -7.16
CA ALA A 75 4.78 0.58 -7.49
C ALA A 75 4.71 1.15 -8.92
N ALA A 76 5.78 1.79 -9.39
CA ALA A 76 5.89 2.23 -10.77
C ALA A 76 6.00 1.04 -11.74
N GLU A 77 6.81 0.04 -11.42
CA GLU A 77 7.01 -1.17 -12.25
C GLU A 77 5.74 -2.03 -12.37
N SER A 78 4.96 -2.14 -11.30
CA SER A 78 3.67 -2.83 -11.32
C SER A 78 2.56 -2.06 -12.06
N GLY A 79 2.82 -0.81 -12.47
CA GLY A 79 1.84 0.08 -13.09
C GLY A 79 0.85 0.70 -12.12
N LEU A 80 0.97 0.44 -10.80
CA LEU A 80 0.04 0.95 -9.80
C LEU A 80 0.03 2.48 -9.74
N THR A 81 1.19 3.13 -9.87
CA THR A 81 1.31 4.59 -9.81
C THR A 81 0.42 5.31 -10.83
N ALA A 82 0.13 4.69 -11.98
CA ALA A 82 -0.74 5.29 -13.01
C ALA A 82 -2.24 5.14 -12.74
N LEU A 83 -2.62 4.35 -11.72
CA LEU A 83 -4.02 3.95 -11.45
C LEU A 83 -4.57 4.57 -10.15
N ILE A 84 -3.71 5.19 -9.35
CA ILE A 84 -4.06 5.83 -8.08
C ILE A 84 -4.32 7.32 -8.25
N GLU A 85 -5.05 7.91 -7.31
CA GLU A 85 -5.32 9.34 -7.27
C GLU A 85 -4.51 10.06 -6.18
N GLY A 86 -3.66 10.99 -6.61
CA GLY A 86 -2.78 11.74 -5.72
C GLY A 86 -1.62 10.89 -5.24
N ASP A 87 -1.20 11.11 -4.00
CA ASP A 87 0.01 10.51 -3.46
C ASP A 87 -0.23 9.13 -2.85
N ARG A 88 0.83 8.31 -2.88
CA ARG A 88 0.92 7.04 -2.15
C ARG A 88 1.70 7.26 -0.87
N HIS A 89 0.99 7.35 0.25
CA HIS A 89 1.58 7.63 1.57
C HIS A 89 2.06 6.35 2.23
N THR A 90 3.26 6.39 2.83
CA THR A 90 3.86 5.25 3.53
C THR A 90 4.18 5.64 4.96
N GLU A 91 3.67 4.88 5.92
CA GLU A 91 3.95 5.04 7.34
C GLU A 91 4.50 3.71 7.88
N CYS A 92 5.67 3.73 8.51
CA CYS A 92 6.31 2.54 9.05
C CYS A 92 6.50 2.67 10.56
N PHE A 93 6.18 1.60 11.26
CA PHE A 93 6.20 1.52 12.72
C PHE A 93 7.12 0.40 13.18
N VAL A 94 7.75 0.59 14.33
CA VAL A 94 8.52 -0.42 15.04
C VAL A 94 7.86 -0.66 16.39
N ASP A 95 8.09 -1.84 16.96
CA ASP A 95 7.55 -2.16 18.29
C ASP A 95 8.02 -1.14 19.32
N ALA A 96 7.09 -0.73 20.18
CA ALA A 96 7.42 0.11 21.32
C ALA A 96 8.36 -0.66 22.25
N GLN A 97 9.50 -0.07 22.58
CA GLN A 97 10.39 -0.63 23.59
C GLN A 97 9.64 -0.70 24.92
N THR A 98 9.57 -1.88 25.53
CA THR A 98 9.05 -2.00 26.88
C THR A 98 9.99 -1.23 27.82
N PRO A 99 9.51 -0.23 28.58
CA PRO A 99 10.38 0.50 29.48
C PRO A 99 10.98 -0.49 30.49
N CYS A 100 12.30 -0.45 30.66
CA CYS A 100 12.98 -1.21 31.70
C CYS A 100 12.42 -0.80 33.06
N VAL A 101 11.88 -1.75 33.82
CA VAL A 101 11.50 -1.57 35.24
C VAL A 101 12.68 -1.81 36.16
#